data_AF-A0A3S1KLU5-F1
#
_entry.id   AF-A0A3S1KLU5-F1
#
_cell.length_a   1.000
_cell.length_b   1.000
_cell.length_c   1.000
_cell.angle_alpha   90.00
_cell.angle_beta   90.00
_cell.angle_gamma   90.00
#
_symmetry.space_group_name_H-M   'P 1'
#
loop_
_entity.id
_entity.type
_entity.pdbx_description
1 polymer ?
#
loop_
_entity_poly.entity_id
_entity_poly.type
_entity_poly.pdbx_seq_one_letter_code
_entity_poly.pdbx_strand_id
1 'polypeptide(L)' 'MIRLTRRTLLAGASALTAVGTLSFRALAAQRTYYALLVACTDYPNLPKKNWLIGPKNDAGLVRDYL' A
#
# COMPACT_ATOMS: atom_id res chain seq x y z
N MET A 1 -33.17 -29.93 18.00
CA MET A 1 -32.98 -30.37 16.60
C MET A 1 -33.05 -29.15 15.69
N ILE A 2 -31.93 -28.76 15.09
CA ILE A 2 -31.92 -27.66 14.11
C ILE A 2 -32.50 -28.21 12.79
N ARG A 3 -33.56 -27.59 12.27
CA ARG A 3 -34.13 -27.95 10.96
C ARG A 3 -33.47 -27.13 9.86
N LEU A 4 -32.53 -27.73 9.14
CA LEU A 4 -31.90 -27.12 7.98
C LEU A 4 -32.88 -27.20 6.79
N THR A 5 -33.34 -26.06 6.28
CA THR A 5 -34.16 -26.00 5.06
C THR A 5 -33.37 -25.36 3.92
N ARG A 6 -33.72 -25.68 2.66
CA ARG A 6 -33.03 -25.11 1.50
C ARG A 6 -33.03 -23.58 1.51
N ARG A 7 -34.09 -22.95 2.03
CA ARG A 7 -34.21 -21.50 2.18
C ARG A 7 -33.27 -20.93 3.24
N THR A 8 -33.10 -21.61 4.38
CA THR A 8 -32.15 -21.18 5.43
C THR A 8 -30.70 -21.39 4.99
N LEU A 9 -30.43 -22.42 4.17
CA LEU A 9 -29.12 -22.64 3.57
C LEU A 9 -28.78 -21.54 2.55
N LEU A 10 -29.73 -21.18 1.69
CA LEU A 10 -29.55 -20.13 0.69
C LEU A 10 -29.35 -18.76 1.35
N ALA A 11 -30.16 -18.43 2.37
CA ALA A 11 -30.03 -17.20 3.14
C ALA A 11 -28.67 -17.10 3.86
N GLY A 12 -28.21 -18.21 4.45
CA GLY A 12 -26.88 -18.29 5.08
C GLY A 12 -25.73 -18.11 4.07
N ALA A 13 -25.84 -18.71 2.88
CA ALA A 13 -24.84 -18.57 1.83
C ALA A 13 -24.76 -17.13 1.27
N SER A 14 -25.90 -16.44 1.10
CA SER A 14 -25.92 -15.03 0.69
C SER A 14 -25.34 -14.09 1.75
N ALA A 15 -25.51 -14.38 3.05
CA ALA A 15 -24.91 -13.56 4.10
C ALA A 15 -23.37 -13.68 4.14
N LEU A 16 -22.84 -14.88 3.92
CA LEU A 16 -21.38 -15.11 3.87
C LEU A 16 -20.70 -14.42 2.67
N THR A 17 -21.38 -14.32 1.53
CA THR A 17 -20.84 -13.61 0.36
C THR A 17 -20.80 -12.09 0.55
N ALA A 18 -21.80 -11.50 1.22
CA ALA A 18 -21.82 -10.06 1.51
C ALA A 18 -20.71 -9.61 2.47
N VAL A 19 -20.33 -10.46 3.44
CA VAL A 19 -19.21 -10.18 4.36
C VAL A 19 -17.85 -10.38 3.68
N GLY A 20 -17.74 -11.36 2.77
CA GLY A 20 -16.53 -11.59 1.97
C GLY A 20 -16.22 -10.48 0.96
N THR A 21 -17.18 -9.61 0.65
CA THR A 21 -16.99 -8.43 -0.20
C THR A 21 -16.59 -7.15 0.54
N LEU A 22 -16.28 -7.21 1.85
CA LEU A 22 -15.56 -6.13 2.50
C LEU A 22 -14.18 -6.01 1.85
N SER A 23 -14.15 -5.16 0.82
CA SER A 23 -13.04 -4.99 -0.08
C SER A 23 -11.79 -4.64 0.73
N PHE A 24 -10.77 -5.49 0.67
CA PHE A 24 -9.45 -5.18 1.22
C PHE A 24 -8.93 -3.83 0.70
N ARG A 25 -9.40 -3.37 -0.46
CA ARG A 25 -9.12 -2.03 -1.00
C ARG A 25 -9.77 -0.91 -0.18
N ALA A 26 -10.97 -1.11 0.36
CA ALA A 26 -11.63 -0.11 1.21
C ALA A 26 -10.90 0.05 2.55
N LEU A 27 -10.40 -1.05 3.13
CA LEU A 27 -9.54 -0.98 4.32
C LEU A 27 -8.17 -0.35 4.01
N ALA A 28 -7.56 -0.66 2.86
CA ALA A 28 -6.27 -0.10 2.46
C ALA A 28 -6.36 1.40 2.11
N ALA A 29 -7.49 1.86 1.55
CA ALA A 29 -7.71 3.26 1.17
C ALA A 29 -7.76 4.22 2.36
N GLN A 30 -7.99 3.74 3.58
CA GLN A 30 -8.05 4.58 4.78
C GLN A 30 -6.67 4.82 5.41
N ARG A 31 -5.63 4.10 4.98
CA ARG A 31 -4.31 4.18 5.62
C ARG A 31 -3.41 5.19 4.90
N THR A 32 -3.06 6.26 5.59
CA THR A 32 -2.00 7.18 5.14
C THR A 32 -0.64 6.52 5.36
N TYR A 33 0.11 6.35 4.27
CA TYR A 33 1.50 5.88 4.32
C TYR A 33 2.43 7.09 4.23
N TYR A 34 3.52 7.06 5.01
CA TYR A 34 4.54 8.10 5.00
C TYR A 34 5.84 7.52 4.45
N ALA A 35 6.46 8.24 3.52
CA ALA A 35 7.77 7.90 2.97
C ALA A 35 8.78 8.99 3.35
N LEU A 36 9.98 8.59 3.78
CA LEU A 36 11.11 9.48 3.98
C LEU A 36 12.10 9.27 2.83
N LEU A 37 12.27 10.28 1.99
CA LEU A 37 13.22 10.26 0.89
C LEU A 37 14.49 11.02 1.29
N VAL A 38 15.65 10.38 1.14
CA VAL A 38 16.96 10.97 1.45
C VAL A 38 17.83 10.91 0.19
N ALA A 39 18.19 12.08 -0.33
CA ALA A 39 19.02 12.22 -1.51
C ALA A 39 20.45 12.62 -1.13
N CYS A 40 21.32 11.63 -0.89
CA CYS A 40 22.74 11.89 -0.64
C CYS A 40 23.46 12.21 -1.95
N THR A 41 23.94 13.45 -2.11
CA THR A 41 24.69 13.89 -3.30
C THR A 41 25.97 14.64 -2.95
N ASP A 42 26.00 15.33 -1.81
CA ASP A 42 27.18 16.03 -1.33
C ASP A 42 27.93 15.21 -0.28
N TYR A 43 29.21 14.92 -0.53
CA TYR A 43 30.06 14.09 0.34
C TYR A 43 31.32 14.87 0.76
N PRO A 44 31.27 15.64 1.86
CA PRO A 44 32.34 16.61 2.20
C PRO A 44 33.70 15.95 2.44
N ASN A 45 33.74 14.68 2.83
CA ASN A 45 34.97 13.94 3.12
C ASN A 45 35.42 13.02 1.96
N LEU A 46 34.82 13.15 0.77
CA LEU A 46 35.11 12.31 -0.39
C LEU A 46 35.57 13.18 -1.57
N PRO A 47 36.56 12.74 -2.39
CA PRO A 47 36.90 13.45 -3.62
C PRO A 47 35.69 13.54 -4.56
N LYS A 48 35.45 14.74 -5.14
CA LYS A 48 34.27 15.02 -6.00
C LYS A 48 34.08 14.03 -7.15
N LYS A 49 35.17 13.48 -7.70
CA LYS A 49 35.12 12.47 -8.77
C LYS A 49 34.39 11.18 -8.39
N ASN A 50 34.27 10.90 -7.09
CA ASN A 50 33.63 9.71 -6.55
C ASN A 50 32.22 10.00 -6.03
N TRP A 51 31.72 11.24 -6.18
CA TRP A 51 30.39 11.59 -5.73
C TRP A 51 29.34 10.96 -6.64
N LEU A 52 28.25 10.50 -6.04
CA LEU A 52 27.10 10.02 -6.80
C LEU A 52 26.34 11.21 -7.38
N ILE A 53 26.18 11.19 -8.71
CA ILE A 53 25.35 12.13 -9.46
C ILE A 53 24.05 11.40 -9.79
N GLY A 54 22.89 12.00 -9.48
CA GLY A 54 21.58 11.38 -9.71
C GLY A 54 20.63 11.45 -8.52
N PRO A 55 21.03 11.06 -7.29
CA PRO A 55 20.09 10.87 -6.18
C PRO A 55 19.20 12.09 -5.86
N LYS A 56 19.68 13.31 -6.11
CA LYS A 56 18.89 14.55 -5.96
C LYS A 56 17.73 14.66 -6.95
N ASN A 57 17.96 14.29 -8.21
CA ASN A 57 16.92 14.27 -9.24
C ASN A 57 15.98 13.09 -9.02
N ASP A 58 16.52 11.92 -8.65
CA ASP A 58 15.75 10.70 -8.40
C ASP A 58 14.77 10.89 -7.25
N ALA A 59 15.19 11.54 -6.16
CA ALA A 59 14.29 11.84 -5.05
C ALA A 59 13.17 12.80 -5.43
N GLY A 60 13.41 13.73 -6.37
CA GLY A 60 12.34 14.57 -6.95
C GLY A 60 11.33 13.72 -7.72
N LEU A 61 11.82 12.85 -8.61
CA LEU A 61 10.97 11.96 -9.39
C LEU A 61 10.14 11.02 -8.51
N VAL A 62 10.75 10.41 -7.50
CA VAL A 62 10.06 9.49 -6.57
C VAL A 62 9.05 10.25 -5.71
N ARG A 63 9.36 11.49 -5.30
CA ARG A 63 8.40 12.33 -4.57
C ARG A 63 7.17 12.65 -5.41
N ASP A 64 7.35 12.93 -6.70
CA ASP A 64 6.24 13.28 -7.59
C ASP A 64 5.40 12.05 -7.98
N TYR A 65 5.99 10.86 -7.92
CA TYR A 65 5.32 9.58 -8.17
C TYR A 65 4.49 9.08 -6.98
N LEU A 66 5.00 9.27 -5.75
CA LEU A 66 4.37 8.82 -4.50
C LEU A 66 3.24 9.77 -4.04
#